data_AF-A0A0B2PY09-F1
#
_entry.id   AF-A0A0B2PY09-F1
#
_cell.length_a   1.000
_cell.length_b   1.000
_cell.length_c   1.000
_cell.angle_alpha   90.00
_cell.angle_beta   90.00
_cell.angle_gamma   90.00
#
_symmetry.space_group_name_H-M   'P 1'
#
loop_
_entity.id
_entity.type
_entity.pdbx_description
1 polymer ?
#
loop_
_entity_poly.entity_id
_entity_poly.type
_entity_poly.pdbx_seq_one_letter_code
_entity_poly.pdbx_strand_id
1 'polypeptide(L)'
;MATDSNFVQAVIPRFDSHYDHWNMLMGRFLQSKEYDLSYCTKTSFKTLENEHKPLVFKDLRKIWEKHDSNLPWEKGYFNQSNTLLLDDSPYKALLNPPYNSVFPHTFNFQNKSDNSLAAGGDLRQYLDGLANAENMVKYVEQHPFGQEAINERSQSWNFYLNVIDSLST
;
A
#
# COMPACT_ATOMS: atom_id res chain seq x y z
N MET A 1 -20.70 10.76 33.66
CA MET A 1 -19.62 11.70 33.33
C MET A 1 -18.52 10.91 32.68
N ALA A 2 -18.26 11.18 31.39
CA ALA A 2 -17.06 10.74 30.69
C ALA A 2 -15.83 11.38 31.38
N THR A 3 -14.62 10.84 31.34
CA THR A 3 -13.81 10.38 30.20
C THR A 3 -12.60 9.64 30.78
N ASP A 4 -12.08 8.63 30.10
CA ASP A 4 -10.62 8.40 30.02
C ASP A 4 -10.33 7.53 28.80
N SER A 5 -10.51 8.17 27.65
CA SER A 5 -9.97 7.68 26.39
C SER A 5 -8.48 8.06 26.36
N ASN A 6 -7.63 7.13 26.83
CA ASN A 6 -6.19 7.17 26.60
C ASN A 6 -5.91 6.96 25.10
N PHE A 7 -6.20 7.99 24.30
CA PHE A 7 -5.61 8.11 22.98
C PHE A 7 -4.16 8.52 23.16
N VAL A 8 -3.26 7.57 22.92
CA VAL A 8 -1.84 7.88 22.74
C VAL A 8 -1.77 8.82 21.54
N GLN A 9 -1.41 10.07 21.80
CA GLN A 9 -1.27 11.09 20.77
C GLN A 9 -0.23 10.61 19.76
N ALA A 10 -0.62 10.47 18.48
CA ALA A 10 0.31 10.10 17.43
C ALA A 10 1.38 11.20 17.31
N VAL A 11 2.60 10.90 17.73
CA VAL A 11 3.76 11.75 17.46
C VAL A 11 4.09 11.55 15.99
N ILE A 12 3.58 12.45 15.15
CA ILE A 12 3.98 12.57 13.74
C ILE A 12 5.23 13.44 13.74
N PRO A 13 6.41 12.90 13.41
CA PRO A 13 7.58 13.73 13.26
C PRO A 13 7.42 14.61 12.02
N ARG A 14 7.79 15.89 12.16
CA ARG A 14 7.80 16.83 11.03
C ARG A 14 8.74 16.31 9.95
N PHE A 15 8.33 16.47 8.69
CA PHE A 15 9.09 16.08 7.49
C PHE A 15 10.31 16.97 7.29
N ASP A 16 11.30 16.79 8.16
CA ASP A 16 12.58 17.46 8.10
C ASP A 16 13.56 16.46 7.47
N SER A 17 14.07 16.85 6.30
CA SER A 17 14.95 16.21 5.29
C SER A 17 15.99 15.13 5.64
N HIS A 18 15.81 14.31 6.67
CA HIS A 18 16.69 13.19 6.98
C HIS A 18 16.03 11.85 6.67
N TYR A 19 16.71 11.05 5.84
CA TYR A 19 16.29 9.72 5.41
C TYR A 19 15.96 8.78 6.59
N ASP A 20 16.49 9.05 7.79
CA ASP A 20 16.28 8.26 9.01
C ASP A 20 14.84 8.31 9.54
N HIS A 21 14.05 9.34 9.18
CA HIS A 21 12.63 9.43 9.56
C HIS A 21 11.70 8.51 8.76
N TRP A 22 12.13 8.06 7.59
CA TRP A 22 11.33 7.17 6.75
C TRP A 22 11.11 5.81 7.41
N ASN A 23 12.08 5.31 8.19
CA ASN A 23 11.95 4.02 8.90
C ASN A 23 10.81 4.01 9.94
N MET A 24 10.48 5.16 10.54
CA MET A 24 9.35 5.27 11.49
C MET A 24 8.01 5.45 10.76
N LEU A 25 8.00 6.10 9.59
CA LEU A 25 6.82 6.27 8.74
C LEU A 25 6.48 5.01 7.91
N MET A 26 7.47 4.12 7.69
CA MET A 26 7.27 2.80 7.07
C MET A 26 6.29 1.92 7.86
N GLY A 27 6.04 2.23 9.14
CA GLY A 27 4.95 1.62 9.91
C GLY A 27 3.54 1.96 9.41
N ARG A 28 3.35 2.98 8.56
CA ARG A 28 2.04 3.26 7.93
C ARG A 28 2.02 3.03 6.42
N PHE A 29 3.18 3.08 5.77
CA PHE A 29 3.31 2.91 4.33
C PHE A 29 4.49 1.99 4.01
N LEU A 30 4.21 0.79 3.51
CA LEU A 30 5.27 -0.11 3.06
C LEU A 30 5.75 0.33 1.67
N GLN A 31 6.90 1.00 1.61
CA GLN A 31 7.49 1.39 0.32
C GLN A 31 8.08 0.18 -0.41
N SER A 32 7.61 -0.01 -1.63
CA SER A 32 7.78 -1.16 -2.51
C SER A 32 9.21 -1.62 -2.86
N LYS A 33 10.27 -0.84 -2.61
CA LYS A 33 11.58 -1.16 -3.23
C LYS A 33 12.36 -2.28 -2.55
N GLU A 34 12.03 -2.64 -1.31
CA GLU A 34 12.76 -3.65 -0.53
C GLU A 34 11.85 -4.73 0.07
N TYR A 35 10.60 -4.83 -0.39
CA TYR A 35 9.75 -5.96 -0.06
C TYR A 35 10.24 -7.16 -0.89
N ASP A 36 11.10 -7.99 -0.31
CA ASP A 36 11.60 -9.21 -0.93
C ASP A 36 10.41 -10.07 -1.42
N LEU A 37 10.56 -10.67 -2.61
CA LEU A 37 9.58 -11.58 -3.20
C LEU A 37 9.23 -12.75 -2.28
N SER A 38 10.08 -13.06 -1.29
CA SER A 38 9.79 -14.02 -0.21
C SER A 38 8.56 -13.64 0.61
N TYR A 39 8.27 -12.34 0.78
CA TYR A 39 7.12 -11.85 1.55
C TYR A 39 5.86 -11.65 0.70
N CYS A 40 5.94 -11.77 -0.62
CA CYS A 40 4.79 -11.68 -1.53
C CYS A 40 4.00 -13.00 -1.58
N THR A 41 2.73 -12.95 -1.97
CA THR A 41 1.97 -14.13 -2.41
C THR A 41 2.35 -14.44 -3.85
N LYS A 42 3.07 -15.55 -4.04
CA LYS A 42 3.52 -16.01 -5.34
C LYS A 42 2.38 -16.69 -6.09
N THR A 43 2.36 -16.53 -7.40
CA THR A 43 1.44 -17.24 -8.30
C THR A 43 2.25 -18.03 -9.33
N SER A 44 1.61 -18.96 -10.02
CA SER A 44 2.20 -19.64 -11.19
C SER A 44 2.15 -18.79 -12.48
N PHE A 45 1.54 -17.60 -12.42
CA PHE A 45 1.27 -16.75 -13.57
C PHE A 45 2.38 -15.71 -13.81
N LYS A 46 2.34 -15.12 -15.00
CA LYS A 46 3.18 -14.01 -15.45
C LYS A 46 2.33 -12.75 -15.60
N THR A 47 2.93 -11.58 -15.50
CA THR A 47 2.18 -10.31 -15.67
C THR A 47 1.71 -10.13 -17.11
N LEU A 48 0.57 -9.48 -17.32
CA LEU A 48 0.01 -9.24 -18.66
C LEU A 48 0.94 -8.40 -19.54
N GLU A 49 1.68 -7.47 -18.93
CA GLU A 49 2.54 -6.52 -19.64
C GLU A 49 3.93 -7.10 -19.94
N ASN A 50 4.33 -8.16 -19.25
CA ASN A 50 5.64 -8.79 -19.39
C ASN A 50 5.58 -10.28 -19.04
N GLU A 51 5.73 -11.13 -20.04
CA GLU A 51 5.66 -12.60 -19.92
C GLU A 51 6.82 -13.23 -19.13
N HIS A 52 7.93 -12.51 -18.94
CA HIS A 52 9.05 -12.99 -18.15
C HIS A 52 8.91 -12.61 -16.67
N LYS A 53 8.10 -11.59 -16.35
CA LYS A 53 7.91 -11.09 -15.00
C LYS A 53 6.90 -11.95 -14.23
N PRO A 54 7.29 -12.58 -13.10
CA PRO A 54 6.35 -13.30 -12.25
C PRO A 54 5.24 -12.39 -11.73
N LEU A 55 4.00 -12.89 -11.73
CA LEU A 55 2.88 -12.22 -11.11
C LEU A 55 2.86 -12.57 -9.62
N VAL A 56 2.97 -11.54 -8.78
CA VAL A 56 2.93 -11.68 -7.32
C VAL A 56 1.99 -10.65 -6.72
N PHE A 57 1.34 -11.01 -5.62
CA PHE A 57 0.50 -10.10 -4.85
C PHE A 57 1.20 -9.65 -3.56
N LYS A 58 1.00 -8.40 -3.20
CA LYS A 58 1.42 -7.79 -1.93
C LYS A 58 0.25 -7.83 -0.95
N ASP A 59 0.06 -9.01 -0.39
CA ASP A 59 -1.00 -9.31 0.56
C ASP A 59 -0.68 -8.74 1.94
N LEU A 60 -1.38 -7.67 2.33
CA LEU A 60 -1.17 -6.99 3.62
C LEU A 60 -1.45 -7.90 4.82
N ARG A 61 -2.26 -8.96 4.67
CA ARG A 61 -2.52 -9.91 5.76
C ARG A 61 -1.26 -10.62 6.20
N LYS A 62 -0.26 -10.80 5.32
CA LYS A 62 1.04 -11.38 5.70
C LYS A 62 1.78 -10.53 6.74
N ILE A 63 1.63 -9.20 6.67
CA ILE A 63 2.18 -8.25 7.65
C ILE A 63 1.34 -8.27 8.92
N TRP A 64 0.01 -8.23 8.79
CA TRP A 64 -0.92 -8.18 9.93
C TRP A 64 -0.82 -9.42 10.82
N GLU A 65 -0.75 -10.59 10.18
CA GLU A 65 -0.68 -11.89 10.83
C GLU A 65 0.73 -12.29 11.23
N LYS A 66 1.75 -11.43 10.97
CA LYS A 66 3.17 -11.68 11.26
C LYS A 66 3.63 -13.02 10.71
N HIS A 67 3.46 -13.24 9.40
CA HIS A 67 3.88 -14.50 8.74
C HIS A 67 5.39 -14.75 8.87
N ASP A 68 6.20 -13.71 8.95
CA ASP A 68 7.60 -13.81 9.34
C ASP A 68 7.74 -13.52 10.83
N SER A 69 8.16 -14.54 11.58
CA SER A 69 8.39 -14.46 13.02
C SER A 69 9.49 -13.48 13.42
N ASN A 70 10.40 -13.12 12.49
CA ASN A 70 11.51 -12.19 12.74
C ASN A 70 11.09 -10.72 12.70
N LEU A 71 9.86 -10.41 12.30
CA LEU A 71 9.38 -9.02 12.25
C LEU A 71 9.32 -8.41 13.67
N PRO A 72 9.73 -7.14 13.83
CA PRO A 72 9.93 -6.54 15.15
C PRO A 72 8.63 -6.12 15.86
N TRP A 73 7.49 -6.13 15.17
CA TRP A 73 6.19 -5.82 15.75
C TRP A 73 5.43 -7.06 16.19
N GLU A 74 4.47 -6.88 17.09
CA GLU A 74 3.54 -7.93 17.49
C GLU A 74 2.47 -8.16 16.43
N LYS A 75 1.93 -9.38 16.39
CA LYS A 75 0.79 -9.73 15.53
C LYS A 75 -0.38 -8.78 15.83
N GLY A 76 -1.00 -8.23 14.78
CA GLY A 76 -2.11 -7.29 14.89
C GLY A 76 -1.72 -5.83 15.19
N TYR A 77 -0.44 -5.54 15.46
CA TYR A 77 0.07 -4.16 15.56
C TYR A 77 -0.27 -3.37 14.28
N PHE A 78 -0.01 -3.97 13.13
CA PHE A 78 -0.55 -3.55 11.85
C PHE A 78 -1.81 -4.34 11.52
N ASN A 79 -2.79 -3.64 10.98
CA ASN A 79 -4.08 -4.19 10.58
C ASN A 79 -4.73 -3.30 9.51
N GLN A 80 -5.96 -3.65 9.11
CA GLN A 80 -6.71 -2.94 8.08
C GLN A 80 -6.89 -1.44 8.37
N SER A 81 -7.00 -1.02 9.65
CA SER A 81 -7.29 0.37 9.99
C SER A 81 -6.06 1.31 9.90
N ASN A 82 -4.85 0.76 9.90
CA ASN A 82 -3.62 1.54 10.03
C ASN A 82 -2.51 1.19 9.01
N THR A 83 -2.82 0.33 8.02
CA THR A 83 -1.87 -0.10 7.00
C THR A 83 -2.37 0.22 5.59
N LEU A 84 -1.57 0.98 4.83
CA LEU A 84 -1.82 1.24 3.42
C LEU A 84 -0.70 0.68 2.54
N LEU A 85 -1.07 0.05 1.43
CA LEU A 85 -0.14 -0.25 0.35
C LEU A 85 -0.05 0.93 -0.63
N LEU A 86 1.17 1.41 -0.87
CA LEU A 86 1.49 2.38 -1.92
C LEU A 86 2.31 1.67 -3.01
N ASP A 87 1.69 1.40 -4.16
CA ASP A 87 2.33 0.69 -5.27
C ASP A 87 1.79 1.21 -6.60
N ASP A 88 2.62 1.34 -7.63
CA ASP A 88 2.20 1.84 -8.94
C ASP A 88 1.53 0.78 -9.83
N SER A 89 1.37 -0.45 -9.33
CA SER A 89 0.83 -1.59 -10.06
C SER A 89 -0.45 -2.09 -9.39
N PRO A 90 -1.65 -1.67 -9.85
CA PRO A 90 -2.94 -2.03 -9.24
C PRO A 90 -3.13 -3.52 -8.97
N TYR A 91 -2.68 -4.39 -9.87
CA TYR A 91 -2.83 -5.84 -9.70
C TYR A 91 -2.12 -6.39 -8.46
N LYS A 92 -1.06 -5.75 -7.95
CA LYS A 92 -0.35 -6.27 -6.76
C LYS A 92 -1.21 -6.22 -5.51
N ALA A 93 -2.23 -5.36 -5.48
CA ALA A 93 -3.13 -5.18 -4.36
C ALA A 93 -4.39 -6.03 -4.42
N LEU A 94 -4.51 -6.95 -5.39
CA LEU A 94 -5.77 -7.67 -5.68
C LEU A 94 -6.33 -8.46 -4.49
N LEU A 95 -5.48 -8.89 -3.55
CA LEU A 95 -5.88 -9.62 -2.34
C LEU A 95 -6.17 -8.70 -1.14
N ASN A 96 -5.92 -7.40 -1.27
CA ASN A 96 -6.11 -6.45 -0.18
C ASN A 96 -7.57 -5.98 -0.11
N PRO A 97 -8.08 -5.65 1.08
CA PRO A 97 -9.41 -5.06 1.21
C PRO A 97 -9.55 -3.76 0.42
N PRO A 98 -10.79 -3.38 0.03
CA PRO A 98 -11.05 -2.09 -0.57
C PRO A 98 -10.47 -0.94 0.26
N TYR A 99 -9.89 0.05 -0.43
CA TYR A 99 -9.33 1.27 0.16
C TYR A 99 -8.12 1.08 1.09
N ASN A 100 -7.50 -0.10 1.11
CA ASN A 100 -6.20 -0.35 1.75
C ASN A 100 -5.01 -0.23 0.78
N SER A 101 -5.23 0.31 -0.42
CA SER A 101 -4.19 0.47 -1.43
C SER A 101 -4.47 1.71 -2.27
N VAL A 102 -3.42 2.44 -2.65
CA VAL A 102 -3.48 3.58 -3.57
C VAL A 102 -2.38 3.44 -4.62
N PHE A 103 -2.66 3.93 -5.83
CA PHE A 103 -1.88 3.57 -7.01
C PHE A 103 -1.35 4.79 -7.76
N PRO A 104 -0.28 5.46 -7.29
CA PRO A 104 0.32 6.57 -8.04
C PRO A 104 0.67 6.14 -9.47
N HIS A 105 0.72 7.10 -10.39
CA HIS A 105 1.22 6.81 -11.73
C HIS A 105 2.70 6.42 -11.67
N THR A 106 3.08 5.45 -12.51
CA THR A 106 4.47 4.98 -12.59
C THR A 106 5.41 6.14 -12.91
N PHE A 107 6.48 6.26 -12.12
CA PHE A 107 7.53 7.24 -12.36
C PHE A 107 8.19 7.02 -13.72
N ASN A 108 8.33 8.09 -14.49
CA ASN A 108 9.04 8.09 -15.76
C ASN A 108 10.20 9.11 -15.70
N PHE A 109 11.44 8.62 -15.79
CA PHE A 109 12.65 9.48 -15.74
C PHE A 109 12.75 10.52 -16.87
N GLN A 110 12.00 10.31 -17.96
CA GLN A 110 11.90 11.25 -19.09
C GLN A 110 10.96 12.41 -18.76
N ASN A 111 10.00 12.21 -17.85
CA ASN A 111 9.12 13.26 -17.36
C ASN A 111 9.88 14.17 -16.38
N LYS A 112 10.51 15.22 -16.91
CA LYS A 112 11.25 16.20 -16.09
C LYS A 112 10.34 17.13 -15.27
N SER A 113 9.04 17.12 -15.54
CA SER A 113 8.03 17.86 -14.78
C SER A 113 7.38 17.04 -13.66
N ASP A 114 7.77 15.77 -13.46
CA ASP A 114 7.28 14.99 -12.33
C ASP A 114 7.71 15.63 -11.01
N ASN A 115 6.73 16.14 -10.27
CA ASN A 115 6.91 16.80 -8.99
C ASN A 115 6.11 16.10 -7.88
N SER A 116 5.65 14.86 -8.11
CA SER A 116 4.68 14.19 -7.24
C SER A 116 5.17 14.05 -5.79
N LEU A 117 6.47 13.79 -5.63
CA LEU A 117 7.16 13.67 -4.34
C LEU A 117 7.79 15.00 -3.84
N ALA A 118 7.77 16.06 -4.64
CA ALA A 118 8.36 17.34 -4.27
C ALA A 118 7.55 18.04 -3.16
N ALA A 119 8.10 19.11 -2.59
CA ALA A 119 7.32 19.98 -1.71
C ALA A 119 6.11 20.56 -2.48
N GLY A 120 4.90 20.34 -1.97
CA GLY A 120 3.66 20.68 -2.67
C GLY A 120 3.28 19.72 -3.81
N GLY A 121 4.01 18.61 -4.01
CA GLY A 121 3.62 17.55 -4.93
C GLY A 121 2.34 16.84 -4.51
N ASP A 122 1.57 16.35 -5.47
CA ASP A 122 0.26 15.73 -5.25
C ASP A 122 0.30 14.52 -4.31
N LEU A 123 1.24 13.58 -4.51
CA LEU A 123 1.40 12.40 -3.67
C LEU A 123 1.84 12.82 -2.26
N ARG A 124 2.72 13.81 -2.13
CA ARG A 124 3.11 14.33 -0.81
C ARG A 124 1.92 14.96 -0.07
N GLN A 125 1.11 15.75 -0.76
CA GLN A 125 -0.09 16.36 -0.18
C GLN A 125 -1.12 15.30 0.23
N TYR A 126 -1.30 14.27 -0.61
CA TYR A 126 -2.18 13.15 -0.31
C TYR A 126 -1.77 12.40 0.96
N LEU A 127 -0.48 12.06 1.07
CA LEU A 127 0.06 11.35 2.23
C LEU A 127 0.00 12.19 3.50
N ASP A 128 0.17 13.51 3.40
CA ASP A 128 -0.01 14.44 4.52
C ASP A 128 -1.47 14.48 5.00
N GLY A 129 -2.43 14.57 4.08
CA GLY A 129 -3.85 14.46 4.41
C GLY A 129 -4.21 13.11 5.04
N LEU A 130 -3.68 12.00 4.52
CA LEU A 130 -3.91 10.67 5.10
C LEU A 130 -3.32 10.54 6.51
N ALA A 131 -2.13 11.10 6.74
CA ALA A 131 -1.48 11.05 8.05
C ALA A 131 -2.27 11.80 9.14
N ASN A 132 -3.01 12.85 8.74
CA ASN A 132 -3.86 13.64 9.62
C ASN A 132 -5.32 13.15 9.66
N ALA A 133 -5.69 12.12 8.90
CA ALA A 133 -7.05 11.59 8.87
C ALA A 133 -7.36 10.76 10.13
N GLU A 134 -8.57 10.95 10.67
CA GLU A 134 -9.07 10.13 11.79
C GLU A 134 -9.26 8.66 11.39
N ASN A 135 -9.65 8.43 10.12
CA ASN A 135 -9.87 7.09 9.57
C ASN A 135 -9.21 6.99 8.20
N MET A 136 -8.15 6.19 8.13
CA MET A 136 -7.35 5.98 6.92
C MET A 136 -8.19 5.42 5.76
N VAL A 137 -8.97 4.36 5.99
CA VAL A 137 -9.77 3.68 4.95
C VAL A 137 -10.82 4.64 4.36
N LYS A 138 -11.54 5.36 5.22
CA LYS A 138 -12.53 6.36 4.80
C LYS A 138 -11.90 7.52 4.04
N TYR A 139 -10.70 7.95 4.43
CA TYR A 139 -9.97 8.97 3.70
C TYR A 139 -9.65 8.51 2.28
N VAL A 140 -9.15 7.28 2.12
CA VAL A 140 -8.82 6.71 0.80
C VAL A 140 -10.08 6.54 -0.07
N GLU A 141 -11.19 6.11 0.52
CA GLU A 141 -12.48 6.03 -0.18
C GLU A 141 -12.94 7.39 -0.72
N GLN A 142 -12.83 8.45 0.09
CA GLN A 142 -13.29 9.79 -0.27
C GLN A 142 -12.31 10.56 -1.16
N HIS A 143 -11.04 10.15 -1.16
CA HIS A 143 -9.96 10.78 -1.91
C HIS A 143 -9.22 9.68 -2.69
N PRO A 144 -9.79 9.17 -3.80
CA PRO A 144 -9.07 8.25 -4.67
C PRO A 144 -7.82 8.93 -5.24
N PHE A 145 -6.71 8.19 -5.33
CA PHE A 145 -5.42 8.72 -5.79
C PHE A 145 -4.78 7.82 -6.86
N GLY A 146 -4.48 8.44 -8.01
CA GLY A 146 -3.79 7.80 -9.13
C GLY A 146 -4.65 6.86 -9.97
N GLN A 147 -4.14 5.68 -10.26
CA GLN A 147 -4.75 4.64 -11.08
C GLN A 147 -5.89 3.92 -10.35
N GLU A 148 -6.83 3.37 -11.11
CA GLU A 148 -7.95 2.60 -10.55
C GLU A 148 -7.50 1.20 -10.09
N ALA A 149 -8.14 0.71 -9.02
CA ALA A 149 -7.98 -0.68 -8.58
C ALA A 149 -8.56 -1.66 -9.61
N ILE A 150 -7.92 -2.82 -9.77
CA ILE A 150 -8.47 -3.93 -10.56
C ILE A 150 -9.77 -4.43 -9.88
N ASN A 151 -10.85 -4.51 -10.66
CA ASN A 151 -12.15 -4.96 -10.21
C ASN A 151 -12.91 -5.68 -11.34
N GLU A 152 -14.13 -6.15 -11.07
CA GLU A 152 -14.96 -6.92 -12.01
C GLU A 152 -15.27 -6.21 -13.34
N ARG A 153 -15.15 -4.87 -13.38
CA ARG A 153 -15.36 -4.06 -14.58
C ARG A 153 -14.08 -3.85 -15.39
N SER A 154 -12.92 -4.23 -14.85
CA SER A 154 -11.65 -4.13 -15.57
C SER A 154 -11.64 -5.07 -16.77
N GLN A 155 -11.11 -4.62 -17.91
CA GLN A 155 -11.01 -5.45 -19.13
C GLN A 155 -10.19 -6.74 -18.90
N SER A 156 -9.21 -6.67 -18.00
CA SER A 156 -8.34 -7.78 -17.59
C SER A 156 -8.94 -8.64 -16.47
N TRP A 157 -10.18 -8.39 -16.03
CA TRP A 157 -10.76 -9.07 -14.86
C TRP A 157 -10.73 -10.60 -14.98
N ASN A 158 -11.14 -11.16 -16.12
CA ASN A 158 -11.16 -12.62 -16.30
C ASN A 158 -9.78 -13.27 -16.11
N PHE A 159 -8.71 -12.57 -16.52
CA PHE A 159 -7.35 -13.05 -16.26
C PHE A 159 -7.08 -13.10 -14.75
N TYR A 160 -7.35 -11.99 -14.05
CA TYR A 160 -7.10 -11.89 -12.61
C TYR A 160 -8.00 -12.79 -11.76
N LEU A 161 -9.23 -13.03 -12.19
CA LEU A 161 -10.14 -14.01 -11.58
C LEU A 161 -9.55 -15.42 -11.62
N ASN A 162 -9.05 -15.86 -12.78
CA ASN A 162 -8.36 -17.15 -12.90
C ASN A 162 -7.14 -17.26 -11.98
N VAL A 163 -6.39 -16.15 -11.82
CA VAL A 163 -5.26 -16.12 -10.88
C VAL A 163 -5.74 -16.28 -9.43
N ILE A 164 -6.79 -15.56 -9.02
CA ILE A 164 -7.37 -15.67 -7.67
C ILE A 164 -7.86 -17.10 -7.41
N ASP A 165 -8.59 -17.69 -8.35
CA ASP A 165 -9.14 -19.05 -8.21
C ASP A 165 -8.02 -20.07 -8.01
N SER A 166 -6.88 -19.91 -8.70
CA SER A 166 -5.71 -20.78 -8.56
C SER A 166 -5.05 -20.74 -7.17
N LEU A 167 -5.29 -19.68 -6.38
CA LEU A 167 -4.74 -19.55 -5.02
C LEU A 167 -5.61 -20.23 -3.96
N SER A 168 -6.84 -20.60 -4.30
CA SER A 168 -7.79 -21.24 -3.37
C SER A 168 -7.73 -22.77 -3.41
N THR A 169 -6.81 -23.32 -4.22
CA THR A 169 -6.62 -24.76 -4.44
C THR A 169 -5.36 -25.25 -3.73
#